data_AF-A0A3S5JC27-F1
#
_entry.id   AF-A0A3S5JC27-F1
#
_cell.length_a   1.000
_cell.length_b   1.000
_cell.length_c   1.000
_cell.angle_alpha   90.00
_cell.angle_beta   90.00
_cell.angle_gamma   90.00
#
_symmetry.space_group_name_H-M   'P 1'
#
loop_
_entity.id
_entity.type
_entity.pdbx_description
1 polymer ?
#
loop_
_entity_poly.entity_id
_entity_poly.type
_entity_poly.pdbx_seq_one_letter_code
_entity_poly.pdbx_strand_id
1 'polypeptide(L)'
;MSTKNQFIPEHPNGKIVHIKTEQDFLKYLEKEDLQTLGNSLPDDQKVHDLFPFYIEYVEEKTIHITEDEVFDSTAKIFKCDRLSFEGGSITSYVHLVIDAGTTELITPSKKNDYQIMVAGTNGNDGVTVTVDGPPGKKGPDGDNETNKKGGDAKNGKAPTGKGGTGGDAYNGGDTPLSKLTLGTISLKGTDVLTVIAQGGSGGNGGKGGKGGKGGKGGKGGNASSTSCSGYNGGKGGDGGDGGIGGDGGAAGSGSKANNEMTILINTNADKDNLSAIKNYGKKGKVGLGGDPGDPGDLGHGGTGSACGGNKGPDGVDGGSGTQGTDGAIGSDGTPPPLSVKIKNPS
;
A
#
# COMPACT_ATOMS: atom_id res chain seq x y z
N MET A 1 12.38 23.37 12.34
CA MET A 1 13.26 22.80 13.37
C MET A 1 12.92 21.33 13.46
N SER A 2 13.78 20.46 12.94
CA SER A 2 13.58 19.00 13.03
C SER A 2 13.77 18.60 14.48
N THR A 3 12.74 18.04 15.12
CA THR A 3 12.88 17.36 16.40
C THR A 3 13.90 16.25 16.20
N LYS A 4 15.06 16.35 16.87
CA LYS A 4 15.99 15.23 16.96
C LYS A 4 15.22 14.07 17.59
N ASN A 5 14.70 13.16 16.78
CA ASN A 5 14.24 11.86 17.26
C ASN A 5 15.46 11.25 17.96
N GLN A 6 15.38 11.11 19.27
CA GLN A 6 16.38 10.37 20.02
C GLN A 6 16.23 8.91 19.57
N PHE A 7 17.27 8.38 18.94
CA PHE A 7 17.35 6.95 18.67
C PHE A 7 17.47 6.25 20.02
N ILE A 8 16.41 5.55 20.42
CA ILE A 8 16.39 4.70 21.61
C ILE A 8 16.73 3.29 21.14
N PRO A 9 17.70 2.59 21.75
CA PRO A 9 17.93 1.17 21.47
C PRO A 9 16.63 0.38 21.61
N GLU A 10 16.35 -0.51 20.66
CA GLU A 10 15.21 -1.42 20.74
C GLU A 10 15.53 -2.60 21.70
N HIS A 11 16.80 -2.99 21.83
CA HIS A 11 17.27 -4.00 22.77
C HIS A 11 17.71 -3.35 24.10
N PRO A 12 17.35 -3.92 25.28
CA PRO A 12 17.68 -3.34 26.59
C PRO A 12 19.17 -3.07 26.83
N ASN A 13 20.03 -3.90 26.23
CA ASN A 13 21.49 -3.79 26.30
C ASN A 13 22.12 -3.23 25.01
N GLY A 14 21.28 -2.84 24.04
CA GLY A 14 21.72 -2.28 22.78
C GLY A 14 22.40 -0.94 22.95
N LYS A 15 23.46 -0.73 22.17
CA LYS A 15 24.11 0.57 22.03
C LYS A 15 23.84 1.09 20.63
N ILE A 16 23.22 2.27 20.56
CA ILE A 16 23.13 3.00 19.29
C ILE A 16 24.53 3.53 18.97
N VAL A 17 25.11 3.02 17.89
CA VAL A 17 26.38 3.49 17.37
C VAL A 17 26.12 4.40 16.19
N HIS A 18 26.61 5.63 16.29
CA HIS A 18 26.59 6.58 15.19
C HIS A 18 27.82 6.35 14.33
N ILE A 19 27.62 5.82 13.12
CA ILE A 19 28.70 5.61 12.18
C ILE A 19 28.82 6.85 11.30
N LYS A 20 29.99 7.50 11.33
CA LYS A 20 30.26 8.73 10.57
C LYS A 20 31.17 8.50 9.38
N THR A 21 31.94 7.42 9.42
CA THR A 21 32.97 7.11 8.43
C THR A 21 32.98 5.61 8.15
N GLU A 22 33.49 5.21 6.99
CA GLU A 22 33.73 3.80 6.64
C GLU A 22 34.65 3.11 7.68
N GLN A 23 35.65 3.83 8.22
CA GLN A 23 36.55 3.33 9.26
C GLN A 23 35.84 3.03 10.59
N ASP A 24 34.78 3.78 10.92
CA ASP A 24 33.97 3.47 12.09
C ASP A 24 33.17 2.19 11.89
N PHE A 25 32.75 1.90 10.65
CA PHE A 25 31.99 0.70 10.31
C PHE A 25 32.86 -0.55 10.34
N LEU A 26 34.14 -0.45 9.94
CA LEU A 26 35.13 -1.54 10.01
C LEU A 26 35.43 -2.05 11.45
N LYS A 27 34.99 -1.33 12.48
CA LYS A 27 35.10 -1.79 13.88
C LYS A 27 34.05 -2.85 14.22
N TYR A 28 32.95 -2.90 13.47
CA TYR A 28 31.78 -3.72 13.77
C TYR A 28 31.51 -4.77 12.69
N LEU A 29 31.95 -4.51 11.45
CA LEU A 29 31.81 -5.42 10.32
C LEU A 29 33.15 -5.58 9.60
N GLU A 30 33.39 -6.78 9.06
CA GLU A 30 34.58 -7.05 8.26
C GLU A 30 34.55 -6.22 6.97
N LYS A 31 35.73 -5.88 6.45
CA LYS A 31 35.87 -5.05 5.24
C LYS A 31 35.15 -5.64 4.02
N GLU A 32 35.15 -6.96 3.92
CA GLU A 32 34.50 -7.70 2.84
C GLU A 32 32.97 -7.59 2.92
N ASP A 33 32.40 -7.64 4.13
CA ASP A 33 30.95 -7.46 4.35
C ASP A 33 30.52 -6.01 4.01
N LEU A 34 31.37 -5.03 4.33
CA LEU A 34 31.20 -3.63 3.95
C LEU A 34 31.20 -3.39 2.46
N GLN A 35 32.15 -3.99 1.75
CA GLN A 35 32.23 -3.90 0.30
C GLN A 35 31.06 -4.62 -0.36
N THR A 36 30.64 -5.76 0.18
CA THR A 36 29.44 -6.47 -0.28
C THR A 36 28.20 -5.60 -0.13
N LEU A 37 28.00 -5.00 1.06
CA LEU A 37 26.92 -4.03 1.33
C LEU A 37 26.98 -2.82 0.39
N GLY A 38 28.16 -2.24 0.18
CA GLY A 38 28.32 -1.10 -0.73
C GLY A 38 28.07 -1.44 -2.20
N ASN A 39 28.42 -2.65 -2.64
CA ASN A 39 28.25 -3.07 -4.03
C ASN A 39 26.80 -3.45 -4.36
N SER A 40 26.04 -3.95 -3.40
CA SER A 40 24.63 -4.30 -3.58
C SER A 40 23.68 -3.10 -3.55
N LEU A 41 24.11 -1.99 -2.95
CA LEU A 41 23.29 -0.78 -2.90
C LEU A 41 23.32 -0.08 -4.28
N PRO A 42 22.19 0.47 -4.75
CA PRO A 42 22.15 1.25 -5.99
C PRO A 42 23.11 2.44 -5.91
N ASP A 43 23.52 2.97 -7.07
CA ASP A 43 24.60 3.95 -7.16
C ASP A 43 24.35 5.26 -6.41
N ASP A 44 23.08 5.57 -6.12
CA ASP A 44 22.61 6.70 -5.31
C ASP A 44 22.42 6.37 -3.82
N GLN A 45 22.73 5.14 -3.41
CA GLN A 45 22.61 4.65 -2.03
C GLN A 45 23.90 3.98 -1.56
N LYS A 46 25.04 4.23 -2.20
CA LYS A 46 26.31 3.65 -1.79
C LYS A 46 26.58 3.97 -0.32
N VAL A 47 27.32 3.11 0.36
CA VAL A 47 27.64 3.24 1.80
C VAL A 47 28.19 4.63 2.16
N HIS A 48 28.89 5.30 1.24
CA HIS A 48 29.38 6.66 1.45
C HIS A 48 28.27 7.74 1.50
N ASP A 49 27.17 7.54 0.79
CA ASP A 49 26.00 8.44 0.77
C ASP A 49 25.02 8.17 1.92
N LEU A 50 25.15 7.02 2.59
CA LEU A 50 24.36 6.65 3.76
C LEU A 50 24.90 7.23 5.07
N PHE A 51 26.09 7.84 5.07
CA PHE A 51 26.63 8.48 6.27
C PHE A 51 26.01 9.86 6.52
N PRO A 52 25.61 10.18 7.77
CA PRO A 52 25.63 9.31 8.94
C PRO A 52 24.44 8.35 9.00
N PHE A 53 24.68 7.12 9.43
CA PHE A 53 23.61 6.19 9.80
C PHE A 53 23.86 5.56 11.16
N TYR A 54 22.79 5.04 11.75
CA TYR A 54 22.78 4.45 13.07
C TYR A 54 22.64 2.93 12.93
N ILE A 55 23.43 2.22 13.73
CA ILE A 55 23.25 0.78 13.93
C ILE A 55 22.99 0.56 15.42
N GLU A 56 22.24 -0.49 15.71
CA GLU A 56 22.19 -1.02 17.06
C GLU A 56 23.08 -2.24 17.16
N TYR A 57 24.07 -2.14 18.05
CA TYR A 57 25.06 -3.18 18.29
C TYR A 57 24.85 -3.77 19.69
N VAL A 58 24.71 -5.09 19.74
CA VAL A 58 24.63 -5.87 21.00
C VAL A 58 25.75 -6.90 20.98
N GLU A 59 26.61 -6.87 22.00
CA GLU A 59 27.64 -7.89 22.22
C GLU A 59 27.51 -8.41 23.65
N GLU A 60 27.09 -9.66 23.77
CA GLU A 60 26.82 -10.32 25.05
C GLU A 60 27.21 -11.78 25.00
N LYS A 61 27.51 -12.38 26.15
CA LYS A 61 27.80 -13.81 26.20
C LYS A 61 26.60 -14.66 25.77
N THR A 62 25.41 -14.30 26.24
CA THR A 62 24.16 -14.96 25.85
C THR A 62 23.11 -13.91 25.56
N ILE A 63 22.45 -14.02 24.41
CA ILE A 63 21.29 -13.22 24.05
C ILE A 63 20.07 -14.13 24.12
N HIS A 64 19.04 -13.71 24.84
CA HIS A 64 17.79 -14.45 25.01
C HIS A 64 16.69 -13.79 24.18
N ILE A 65 16.06 -14.56 23.29
CA ILE A 65 14.89 -14.16 22.52
C ILE A 65 13.66 -14.75 23.21
N THR A 66 13.13 -13.99 24.17
CA THR A 66 12.01 -14.41 25.03
C THR A 66 10.63 -14.04 24.47
N GLU A 67 10.59 -13.11 23.51
CA GLU A 67 9.36 -12.65 22.85
C GLU A 67 9.53 -12.48 21.34
N ASP A 68 8.44 -12.21 20.64
CA ASP A 68 8.46 -11.98 19.19
C ASP A 68 8.99 -10.57 18.91
N GLU A 69 10.29 -10.48 18.61
CA GLU A 69 11.00 -9.24 18.32
C GLU A 69 10.72 -8.76 16.89
N VAL A 70 10.48 -7.45 16.73
CA VAL A 70 10.28 -6.81 15.43
C VAL A 70 11.24 -5.63 15.28
N PHE A 71 12.11 -5.68 14.27
CA PHE A 71 13.08 -4.63 13.96
C PHE A 71 12.68 -3.93 12.65
N ASP A 72 12.26 -2.68 12.70
CA ASP A 72 11.75 -1.94 11.53
C ASP A 72 12.42 -0.58 11.27
N SER A 73 13.26 -0.10 12.19
CA SER A 73 13.80 1.26 12.14
C SER A 73 15.31 1.35 11.90
N THR A 74 16.08 0.47 12.55
CA THR A 74 17.55 0.58 12.66
C THR A 74 18.20 -0.78 12.50
N ALA A 75 19.23 -0.86 11.64
CA ALA A 75 19.99 -2.10 11.42
C ALA A 75 20.50 -2.71 12.74
N LYS A 76 20.46 -4.04 12.84
CA LYS A 76 20.80 -4.79 14.04
C LYS A 76 22.03 -5.65 13.83
N ILE A 77 22.94 -5.62 14.79
CA ILE A 77 24.09 -6.52 14.87
C ILE A 77 24.09 -7.18 16.24
N PHE A 78 23.97 -8.50 16.26
CA PHE A 78 24.08 -9.33 17.45
C PHE A 78 25.34 -10.16 17.38
N LYS A 79 26.19 -10.05 18.40
CA LYS A 79 27.38 -10.88 18.55
C LYS A 79 27.35 -11.56 19.91
N CYS A 80 27.36 -12.89 19.92
CA CYS A 80 27.25 -13.65 21.16
C CYS A 80 27.88 -15.04 21.08
N ASP A 81 28.23 -15.60 22.23
CA ASP A 81 28.62 -17.02 22.28
C ASP A 81 27.38 -17.89 22.08
N ARG A 82 26.23 -17.45 22.60
CA ARG A 82 24.97 -18.19 22.56
C ARG A 82 23.76 -17.29 22.28
N LEU A 83 22.95 -17.68 21.30
CA LEU A 83 21.64 -17.13 21.00
C LEU A 83 20.57 -18.15 21.40
N SER A 84 19.73 -17.83 22.39
CA SER A 84 18.73 -18.76 22.96
C SER A 84 17.31 -18.31 22.63
N PHE A 85 16.52 -19.16 21.97
CA PHE A 85 15.09 -18.91 21.71
C PHE A 85 14.24 -19.51 22.84
N GLU A 86 13.69 -18.64 23.68
CA GLU A 86 12.96 -18.96 24.92
C GLU A 86 11.51 -18.47 24.88
N GLY A 87 10.80 -18.78 23.80
CA GLY A 87 9.41 -18.35 23.60
C GLY A 87 9.24 -17.20 22.62
N GLY A 88 10.32 -16.79 21.96
CA GLY A 88 10.32 -15.69 21.00
C GLY A 88 10.68 -16.06 19.57
N SER A 89 10.70 -15.04 18.72
CA SER A 89 11.10 -15.08 17.32
C SER A 89 11.71 -13.75 16.91
N ILE A 90 12.39 -13.69 15.77
CA ILE A 90 12.92 -12.44 15.20
C ILE A 90 12.23 -12.17 13.87
N THR A 91 11.70 -10.96 13.71
CA THR A 91 11.29 -10.41 12.42
C THR A 91 12.05 -9.12 12.15
N SER A 92 12.83 -9.07 11.07
CA SER A 92 13.61 -7.89 10.68
C SER A 92 13.16 -7.36 9.32
N TYR A 93 12.81 -6.07 9.28
CA TYR A 93 12.63 -5.29 8.06
C TYR A 93 13.86 -4.43 7.71
N VAL A 94 14.93 -4.60 8.50
CA VAL A 94 16.21 -3.90 8.38
C VAL A 94 17.35 -4.89 8.21
N HIS A 95 18.55 -4.39 7.90
CA HIS A 95 19.75 -5.23 7.85
C HIS A 95 19.98 -5.90 9.21
N LEU A 96 19.99 -7.23 9.22
CA LEU A 96 20.25 -8.06 10.38
C LEU A 96 21.56 -8.84 10.20
N VAL A 97 22.47 -8.66 11.14
CA VAL A 97 23.68 -9.47 11.28
C VAL A 97 23.64 -10.21 12.60
N ILE A 98 23.80 -11.52 12.55
CA ILE A 98 23.94 -12.35 13.75
C ILE A 98 25.26 -13.10 13.64
N ASP A 99 26.06 -13.05 14.69
CA ASP A 99 27.24 -13.88 14.90
C ASP A 99 27.11 -14.59 16.25
N ALA A 100 26.58 -15.82 16.20
CA ALA A 100 26.34 -16.67 17.35
C ALA A 100 27.20 -17.93 17.28
N GLY A 101 27.96 -18.21 18.33
CA GLY A 101 28.73 -19.47 18.44
C GLY A 101 27.83 -20.71 18.58
N THR A 102 26.67 -20.57 19.22
CA THR A 102 25.64 -21.59 19.39
C THR A 102 24.26 -20.95 19.29
N THR A 103 23.34 -21.60 18.59
CA THR A 103 21.92 -21.24 18.54
C THR A 103 21.12 -22.34 19.23
N GLU A 104 20.42 -22.03 20.32
CA GLU A 104 19.73 -23.00 21.17
C GLU A 104 18.21 -22.77 21.12
N LEU A 105 17.46 -23.84 20.82
CA LEU A 105 15.99 -23.81 20.81
C LEU A 105 15.47 -24.37 22.13
N ILE A 106 14.87 -23.53 22.98
CA ILE A 106 14.50 -23.92 24.35
C ILE A 106 12.98 -24.02 24.51
N THR A 107 12.24 -23.00 24.09
CA THR A 107 10.77 -22.98 24.21
C THR A 107 10.20 -22.35 22.95
N PRO A 108 9.20 -22.94 22.29
CA PRO A 108 8.62 -22.36 21.08
C PRO A 108 7.83 -21.10 21.43
N SER A 109 7.75 -20.17 20.47
CA SER A 109 6.86 -19.01 20.57
C SER A 109 5.40 -19.44 20.52
N LYS A 110 4.47 -18.56 20.89
CA LYS A 110 3.03 -18.82 20.68
C LYS A 110 2.60 -18.60 19.24
N LYS A 111 3.41 -17.89 18.45
CA LYS A 111 3.05 -17.42 17.11
C LYS A 111 3.98 -17.99 16.05
N ASN A 112 5.27 -17.97 16.31
CA ASN A 112 6.33 -18.21 15.33
C ASN A 112 7.45 -19.07 15.94
N ASP A 113 7.30 -20.39 15.93
CA ASP A 113 8.24 -21.30 16.59
C ASP A 113 9.65 -21.18 16.00
N TYR A 114 10.60 -20.74 16.83
CA TYR A 114 12.03 -20.71 16.51
C TYR A 114 12.33 -20.07 15.15
N GLN A 115 11.73 -18.91 14.90
CA GLN A 115 11.78 -18.27 13.59
C GLN A 115 12.71 -17.06 13.57
N ILE A 116 13.49 -16.93 12.50
CA ILE A 116 14.13 -15.68 12.08
C ILE A 116 13.60 -15.32 10.70
N MET A 117 12.82 -14.25 10.59
CA MET A 117 12.33 -13.72 9.32
C MET A 117 13.06 -12.44 8.98
N VAL A 118 13.60 -12.36 7.77
CA VAL A 118 14.10 -11.12 7.17
C VAL A 118 13.19 -10.78 5.99
N ALA A 119 12.48 -9.67 6.09
CA ALA A 119 11.43 -9.28 5.17
C ALA A 119 11.69 -7.91 4.53
N GLY A 120 11.33 -7.75 3.26
CA GLY A 120 11.27 -6.44 2.63
C GLY A 120 10.06 -5.64 3.13
N THR A 121 10.14 -4.31 3.02
CA THR A 121 9.04 -3.44 3.43
C THR A 121 7.84 -3.60 2.51
N ASN A 122 6.62 -3.67 3.05
CA ASN A 122 5.45 -3.64 2.19
C ASN A 122 5.30 -2.25 1.54
N GLY A 123 4.87 -2.24 0.29
CA GLY A 123 4.48 -1.03 -0.40
C GLY A 123 3.23 -0.46 0.25
N ASN A 124 3.20 0.86 0.40
CA ASN A 124 2.01 1.54 0.88
C ASN A 124 0.88 1.39 -0.14
N ASP A 125 -0.33 1.19 0.36
CA ASP A 125 -1.53 1.32 -0.47
C ASP A 125 -1.56 2.72 -1.10
N GLY A 126 -2.14 2.80 -2.30
CA GLY A 126 -2.30 4.05 -3.02
C GLY A 126 -3.27 4.95 -2.27
N VAL A 127 -2.72 5.77 -1.38
CA VAL A 127 -3.43 6.70 -0.50
C VAL A 127 -4.69 6.07 0.11
N THR A 128 -4.50 5.22 1.12
CA THR A 128 -5.53 4.64 2.01
C THR A 128 -6.20 5.65 2.95
N VAL A 129 -6.25 6.93 2.61
CA VAL A 129 -7.00 7.93 3.39
C VAL A 129 -8.22 8.38 2.61
N THR A 130 -9.31 7.65 2.79
CA THR A 130 -10.71 8.18 2.86
C THR A 130 -11.24 9.04 1.71
N VAL A 131 -10.51 9.21 0.63
CA VAL A 131 -11.00 9.82 -0.59
C VAL A 131 -10.80 8.81 -1.70
N ASP A 132 -11.85 8.04 -1.97
CA ASP A 132 -12.24 7.77 -3.36
C ASP A 132 -11.88 9.03 -4.17
N GLY A 133 -11.42 8.86 -5.42
CA GLY A 133 -11.16 10.03 -6.24
C GLY A 133 -12.31 11.04 -6.12
N PRO A 134 -12.04 12.36 -6.12
CA PRO A 134 -13.08 13.33 -5.83
C PRO A 134 -14.30 13.14 -6.75
N PRO A 135 -15.54 13.26 -6.24
CA PRO A 135 -16.71 13.07 -7.08
C PRO A 135 -16.73 14.08 -8.23
N GLY A 136 -17.28 13.65 -9.38
CA GLY A 136 -17.47 14.54 -10.52
C GLY A 136 -18.40 15.71 -10.18
N LYS A 137 -18.23 16.83 -10.88
CA LYS A 137 -19.07 18.02 -10.67
C LYS A 137 -20.48 17.79 -11.19
N LYS A 138 -21.51 18.24 -10.47
CA LYS A 138 -22.90 18.18 -10.94
C LYS A 138 -23.07 18.92 -12.28
N GLY A 139 -23.92 18.39 -13.16
CA GLY A 139 -24.38 19.06 -14.37
C GLY A 139 -25.24 20.31 -14.09
N PRO A 140 -25.16 21.35 -14.92
CA PRO A 140 -26.06 22.49 -14.83
C PRO A 140 -27.53 22.11 -15.00
N ASP A 141 -28.41 22.65 -14.15
CA ASP A 141 -29.85 22.51 -14.29
C ASP A 141 -30.37 23.28 -15.52
N GLY A 142 -31.49 22.82 -16.09
CA GLY A 142 -32.18 23.46 -17.19
C GLY A 142 -33.00 24.67 -16.74
N ASP A 143 -33.05 25.71 -17.58
CA ASP A 143 -33.82 26.91 -17.30
C ASP A 143 -35.34 26.62 -17.38
N ASN A 144 -36.09 27.17 -16.42
CA ASN A 144 -37.55 27.19 -16.48
C ASN A 144 -38.03 28.17 -17.57
N GLU A 145 -39.16 27.85 -18.20
CA GLU A 145 -39.80 28.75 -19.17
C GLU A 145 -40.86 29.63 -18.49
N THR A 146 -40.93 30.90 -18.88
CA THR A 146 -41.80 31.92 -18.24
C THR A 146 -42.78 32.57 -19.21
N ASN A 147 -42.76 32.19 -20.49
CA ASN A 147 -43.66 32.73 -21.50
C ASN A 147 -45.12 32.42 -21.17
N LYS A 148 -45.93 33.49 -21.18
CA LYS A 148 -47.39 33.48 -20.99
C LYS A 148 -48.17 32.64 -22.01
N LYS A 149 -47.53 32.13 -23.06
CA LYS A 149 -48.15 31.22 -24.04
C LYS A 149 -47.77 29.75 -23.86
N GLY A 150 -47.02 29.41 -22.81
CA GLY A 150 -46.61 28.05 -22.51
C GLY A 150 -45.47 27.55 -23.40
N GLY A 151 -44.26 28.09 -23.20
CA GLY A 151 -43.07 27.60 -23.91
C GLY A 151 -42.41 26.40 -23.20
N ASP A 152 -41.65 25.63 -23.97
CA ASP A 152 -40.90 24.48 -23.45
C ASP A 152 -39.71 24.93 -22.61
N ALA A 153 -39.44 24.22 -21.52
CA ALA A 153 -38.26 24.45 -20.69
C ALA A 153 -36.98 23.91 -21.35
N LYS A 154 -35.82 24.32 -20.83
CA LYS A 154 -34.54 23.73 -21.26
C LYS A 154 -34.24 22.45 -20.48
N ASN A 155 -33.55 21.53 -21.13
CA ASN A 155 -33.05 20.32 -20.50
C ASN A 155 -31.92 20.64 -19.52
N GLY A 156 -31.81 19.81 -18.48
CA GLY A 156 -30.59 19.73 -17.67
C GLY A 156 -29.42 19.22 -18.52
N LYS A 157 -28.21 19.53 -18.09
CA LYS A 157 -26.99 19.10 -18.78
C LYS A 157 -26.32 17.96 -18.03
N ALA A 158 -25.62 17.10 -18.77
CA ALA A 158 -24.71 16.14 -18.17
C ALA A 158 -23.63 16.88 -17.33
N PRO A 159 -23.08 16.23 -16.28
CA PRO A 159 -21.99 16.77 -15.50
C PRO A 159 -20.75 17.04 -16.37
N THR A 160 -20.03 18.08 -15.99
CA THR A 160 -18.74 18.39 -16.60
C THR A 160 -17.63 17.76 -15.75
N GLY A 161 -17.39 16.47 -16.00
CA GLY A 161 -16.22 15.80 -15.44
C GLY A 161 -16.47 14.35 -15.03
N LYS A 162 -15.43 13.56 -15.24
CA LYS A 162 -15.26 12.23 -14.65
C LYS A 162 -15.04 12.38 -13.13
N GLY A 163 -15.39 11.37 -12.34
CA GLY A 163 -14.84 11.23 -10.99
C GLY A 163 -13.30 11.24 -11.03
N GLY A 164 -12.65 11.60 -9.93
CA GLY A 164 -11.20 11.61 -9.85
C GLY A 164 -10.60 10.20 -9.90
N THR A 165 -9.36 10.07 -10.34
CA THR A 165 -8.64 8.79 -10.33
C THR A 165 -8.26 8.40 -8.90
N GLY A 166 -8.32 7.10 -8.58
CA GLY A 166 -7.80 6.56 -7.33
C GLY A 166 -6.27 6.64 -7.26
N GLY A 167 -5.70 6.66 -6.05
CA GLY A 167 -4.25 6.72 -5.88
C GLY A 167 -3.56 5.43 -6.33
N ASP A 168 -2.44 5.56 -7.07
CA ASP A 168 -1.58 4.42 -7.37
C ASP A 168 -0.84 3.96 -6.12
N ALA A 169 -0.69 2.65 -5.97
CA ALA A 169 0.02 2.06 -4.86
C ALA A 169 1.53 1.93 -5.10
N TYR A 170 2.26 1.76 -4.01
CA TYR A 170 3.71 1.58 -4.05
C TYR A 170 4.07 0.11 -4.17
N ASN A 171 5.18 -0.16 -4.84
CA ASN A 171 5.77 -1.50 -4.89
C ASN A 171 6.32 -1.90 -3.51
N GLY A 172 6.38 -3.20 -3.27
CA GLY A 172 7.11 -3.74 -2.13
C GLY A 172 8.60 -3.49 -2.25
N GLY A 173 9.25 -3.17 -1.13
CA GLY A 173 10.68 -2.99 -1.01
C GLY A 173 11.42 -4.32 -0.92
N ASP A 174 12.70 -4.27 -1.28
CA ASP A 174 13.58 -5.44 -1.26
C ASP A 174 13.82 -5.95 0.15
N THR A 175 14.02 -7.27 0.26
CA THR A 175 14.55 -7.87 1.47
C THR A 175 15.89 -7.19 1.78
N PRO A 176 16.12 -6.75 3.02
CA PRO A 176 17.41 -6.16 3.36
C PRO A 176 18.49 -7.23 3.26
N LEU A 177 19.70 -6.83 2.90
CA LEU A 177 20.86 -7.71 3.05
C LEU A 177 20.95 -8.16 4.50
N SER A 178 21.30 -9.43 4.72
CA SER A 178 21.45 -9.98 6.05
C SER A 178 22.39 -11.18 6.04
N LYS A 179 23.18 -11.30 7.10
CA LYS A 179 24.18 -12.37 7.27
C LYS A 179 24.00 -12.99 8.65
N LEU A 180 23.64 -14.27 8.69
CA LEU A 180 23.45 -15.01 9.94
C LEU A 180 24.52 -16.08 10.06
N THR A 181 25.41 -15.96 11.04
CA THR A 181 26.31 -17.03 11.48
C THR A 181 25.70 -17.66 12.72
N LEU A 182 25.18 -18.88 12.57
CA LEU A 182 24.34 -19.53 13.58
C LEU A 182 25.04 -20.70 14.30
N GLY A 183 26.36 -20.76 14.20
CA GLY A 183 27.19 -21.67 14.97
C GLY A 183 26.69 -23.13 14.97
N THR A 184 26.72 -23.75 16.15
CA THR A 184 26.06 -25.04 16.40
C THR A 184 24.57 -24.81 16.70
N ILE A 185 23.68 -25.54 16.02
CA ILE A 185 22.23 -25.45 16.23
C ILE A 185 21.79 -26.60 17.13
N SER A 186 21.49 -26.27 18.39
CA SER A 186 21.04 -27.21 19.41
C SER A 186 19.51 -27.21 19.49
N LEU A 187 18.92 -28.37 19.24
CA LEU A 187 17.47 -28.57 19.23
C LEU A 187 16.99 -29.12 20.57
N LYS A 188 15.80 -28.68 21.00
CA LYS A 188 15.02 -29.37 22.02
C LYS A 188 13.92 -30.18 21.34
N GLY A 189 14.11 -31.49 21.24
CA GLY A 189 13.15 -32.39 20.59
C GLY A 189 13.37 -32.49 19.09
N THR A 190 12.28 -32.49 18.32
CA THR A 190 12.28 -32.64 16.85
C THR A 190 12.07 -31.32 16.10
N ASP A 191 12.02 -30.20 16.83
CA ASP A 191 11.81 -28.88 16.25
C ASP A 191 13.04 -28.46 15.44
N VAL A 192 12.85 -27.60 14.45
CA VAL A 192 13.94 -27.07 13.60
C VAL A 192 13.95 -25.55 13.66
N LEU A 193 15.12 -24.94 13.54
CA LEU A 193 15.20 -23.48 13.40
C LEU A 193 14.70 -23.11 12.00
N THR A 194 13.75 -22.18 11.91
CA THR A 194 13.24 -21.72 10.61
C THR A 194 13.77 -20.33 10.29
N VAL A 195 14.44 -20.20 9.15
CA VAL A 195 14.89 -18.90 8.63
C VAL A 195 14.14 -18.59 7.34
N ILE A 196 13.48 -17.43 7.29
CA ILE A 196 12.67 -16.99 6.16
C ILE A 196 13.26 -15.72 5.56
N ALA A 197 13.54 -15.76 4.26
CA ALA A 197 13.80 -14.56 3.45
C ALA A 197 12.54 -14.22 2.65
N GLN A 198 11.99 -13.01 2.83
CA GLN A 198 10.74 -12.61 2.20
C GLN A 198 10.83 -11.25 1.50
N GLY A 199 10.40 -11.17 0.23
CA GLY A 199 10.23 -9.89 -0.46
C GLY A 199 9.04 -9.10 0.08
N GLY A 200 9.12 -7.77 0.07
CA GLY A 200 7.99 -6.90 0.43
C GLY A 200 6.81 -7.07 -0.54
N SER A 201 5.57 -7.07 -0.02
CA SER A 201 4.37 -7.10 -0.88
C SER A 201 4.06 -5.71 -1.43
N GLY A 202 3.45 -5.61 -2.61
CA GLY A 202 2.96 -4.34 -3.15
C GLY A 202 1.68 -3.88 -2.46
N GLY A 203 1.45 -2.56 -2.44
CA GLY A 203 0.24 -1.97 -1.88
C GLY A 203 -0.97 -2.09 -2.81
N ASN A 204 -2.17 -1.95 -2.26
CA ASN A 204 -3.43 -1.94 -3.01
C ASN A 204 -3.69 -0.57 -3.65
N GLY A 205 -4.14 -0.54 -4.90
CA GLY A 205 -4.57 0.69 -5.58
C GLY A 205 -5.86 1.27 -4.99
N GLY A 206 -6.01 2.58 -5.04
CA GLY A 206 -7.19 3.30 -4.53
C GLY A 206 -8.41 3.21 -5.46
N LYS A 207 -9.63 3.32 -4.92
CA LYS A 207 -10.87 3.36 -5.72
C LYS A 207 -11.00 4.71 -6.45
N GLY A 208 -11.50 4.69 -7.68
CA GLY A 208 -11.89 5.89 -8.41
C GLY A 208 -13.12 6.59 -7.83
N GLY A 209 -13.29 7.86 -8.17
CA GLY A 209 -14.38 8.70 -7.68
C GLY A 209 -15.73 8.44 -8.29
N LYS A 210 -16.82 8.72 -7.57
CA LYS A 210 -18.16 8.70 -8.19
C LYS A 210 -18.27 9.74 -9.31
N GLY A 211 -18.93 9.42 -10.42
CA GLY A 211 -19.28 10.39 -11.45
C GLY A 211 -20.20 11.51 -10.93
N GLY A 212 -20.21 12.67 -11.58
CA GLY A 212 -21.09 13.77 -11.17
C GLY A 212 -22.58 13.46 -11.39
N LYS A 213 -23.47 14.03 -10.60
CA LYS A 213 -24.93 13.93 -10.86
C LYS A 213 -25.31 14.78 -12.09
N GLY A 214 -26.24 14.29 -12.92
CA GLY A 214 -26.85 15.07 -13.99
C GLY A 214 -27.60 16.32 -13.51
N GLY A 215 -27.66 17.34 -14.35
CA GLY A 215 -28.47 18.53 -14.08
C GLY A 215 -29.97 18.22 -14.16
N LYS A 216 -30.77 18.84 -13.32
CA LYS A 216 -32.23 18.70 -13.35
C LYS A 216 -32.82 19.39 -14.59
N GLY A 217 -33.88 18.82 -15.19
CA GLY A 217 -34.64 19.47 -16.26
C GLY A 217 -35.44 20.69 -15.80
N GLY A 218 -35.57 21.70 -16.65
CA GLY A 218 -36.34 22.91 -16.37
C GLY A 218 -37.85 22.65 -16.35
N LYS A 219 -38.62 23.48 -15.64
CA LYS A 219 -40.09 23.43 -15.66
C LYS A 219 -40.66 24.14 -16.88
N GLY A 220 -41.62 23.51 -17.56
CA GLY A 220 -42.33 24.08 -18.70
C GLY A 220 -43.18 25.30 -18.32
N GLY A 221 -43.34 26.23 -19.26
CA GLY A 221 -44.04 27.49 -19.03
C GLY A 221 -45.55 27.29 -18.91
N ASN A 222 -46.17 28.02 -17.99
CA ASN A 222 -47.62 28.02 -17.85
C ASN A 222 -48.28 28.90 -18.93
N ALA A 223 -49.34 28.40 -19.55
CA ALA A 223 -50.19 29.23 -20.39
C ALA A 223 -51.00 30.22 -19.53
N SER A 224 -51.16 31.44 -20.05
CA SER A 224 -51.85 32.53 -19.38
C SER A 224 -53.32 32.20 -19.14
N SER A 225 -53.79 32.46 -17.93
CA SER A 225 -55.21 32.37 -17.56
C SER A 225 -56.03 33.56 -18.04
N THR A 226 -55.40 34.65 -18.51
CA THR A 226 -56.11 35.90 -18.84
C THR A 226 -56.61 35.97 -20.27
N SER A 227 -56.18 35.06 -21.15
CA SER A 227 -56.70 34.95 -22.51
C SER A 227 -57.32 33.57 -22.69
N CYS A 228 -58.62 33.51 -23.03
CA CYS A 228 -59.33 32.26 -23.35
C CYS A 228 -58.90 31.65 -24.70
N SER A 229 -57.62 31.71 -25.00
CA SER A 229 -57.02 31.33 -26.27
C SER A 229 -56.66 29.84 -26.36
N GLY A 230 -57.06 29.03 -25.36
CA GLY A 230 -56.89 27.58 -25.38
C GLY A 230 -55.43 27.10 -25.41
N TYR A 231 -54.47 27.94 -24.99
CA TYR A 231 -53.04 27.58 -25.05
C TYR A 231 -52.71 26.48 -24.06
N ASN A 232 -51.92 25.50 -24.51
CA ASN A 232 -51.36 24.45 -23.67
C ASN A 232 -50.17 24.98 -22.87
N GLY A 233 -49.86 24.35 -21.74
CA GLY A 233 -48.59 24.57 -21.08
C GLY A 233 -47.44 23.96 -21.88
N GLY A 234 -46.23 24.49 -21.71
CA GLY A 234 -45.06 23.97 -22.40
C GLY A 234 -44.54 22.69 -21.76
N LYS A 235 -43.78 21.91 -22.53
CA LYS A 235 -43.12 20.70 -22.06
C LYS A 235 -42.06 21.03 -21.00
N GLY A 236 -41.94 20.18 -19.99
CA GLY A 236 -40.82 20.21 -19.05
C GLY A 236 -39.53 19.70 -19.69
N GLY A 237 -38.39 20.30 -19.35
CA GLY A 237 -37.09 19.88 -19.84
C GLY A 237 -36.72 18.49 -19.32
N ASP A 238 -35.98 17.74 -20.12
CA ASP A 238 -35.45 16.44 -19.70
C ASP A 238 -34.28 16.65 -18.71
N GLY A 239 -34.05 15.69 -17.81
CA GLY A 239 -32.88 15.66 -16.95
C GLY A 239 -31.60 15.38 -17.75
N GLY A 240 -30.47 15.86 -17.27
CA GLY A 240 -29.15 15.55 -17.82
C GLY A 240 -28.67 14.17 -17.37
N ASP A 241 -27.90 13.48 -18.19
CA ASP A 241 -27.30 12.20 -17.82
C ASP A 241 -26.31 12.33 -16.65
N GLY A 242 -26.07 11.25 -15.92
CA GLY A 242 -25.02 11.14 -14.92
C GLY A 242 -23.61 11.05 -15.54
N GLY A 243 -22.61 11.33 -14.72
CA GLY A 243 -21.21 11.41 -15.14
C GLY A 243 -20.49 10.08 -15.06
N ILE A 244 -19.37 9.97 -15.76
CA ILE A 244 -18.50 8.79 -15.70
C ILE A 244 -17.78 8.75 -14.35
N GLY A 245 -17.71 7.59 -13.71
CA GLY A 245 -16.87 7.38 -12.53
C GLY A 245 -15.38 7.50 -12.84
N GLY A 246 -14.56 7.87 -11.86
CA GLY A 246 -13.11 7.94 -11.96
C GLY A 246 -12.47 6.57 -12.09
N ASP A 247 -11.26 6.50 -12.67
CA ASP A 247 -10.55 5.22 -12.76
C ASP A 247 -9.98 4.82 -11.40
N GLY A 248 -9.84 3.52 -11.15
CA GLY A 248 -9.09 3.03 -10.02
C GLY A 248 -7.59 3.22 -10.20
N GLY A 249 -6.87 3.33 -9.08
CA GLY A 249 -5.41 3.38 -9.06
C GLY A 249 -4.79 2.01 -9.31
N ALA A 250 -3.57 2.01 -9.86
CA ALA A 250 -2.80 0.80 -10.08
C ALA A 250 -2.37 0.15 -8.76
N ALA A 251 -2.32 -1.18 -8.76
CA ALA A 251 -1.75 -1.95 -7.65
C ALA A 251 -0.22 -1.94 -7.70
N GLY A 252 0.40 -1.97 -6.52
CA GLY A 252 1.83 -2.14 -6.38
C GLY A 252 2.26 -3.56 -6.72
N SER A 253 3.44 -3.70 -7.30
CA SER A 253 4.09 -5.00 -7.51
C SER A 253 4.79 -5.47 -6.23
N GLY A 254 4.90 -6.79 -6.06
CA GLY A 254 5.80 -7.36 -5.06
C GLY A 254 7.27 -7.08 -5.40
N SER A 255 8.13 -7.10 -4.39
CA SER A 255 9.57 -6.86 -4.56
C SER A 255 10.23 -7.88 -5.49
N LYS A 256 11.10 -7.40 -6.37
CA LYS A 256 12.00 -8.22 -7.18
C LYS A 256 13.31 -8.47 -6.41
N ALA A 257 13.20 -8.92 -5.16
CA ALA A 257 14.29 -8.91 -4.19
C ALA A 257 15.59 -9.46 -4.79
N ASN A 258 16.61 -8.60 -4.91
CA ASN A 258 17.92 -8.94 -5.48
C ASN A 258 19.01 -9.14 -4.41
N ASN A 259 18.72 -8.72 -3.18
CA ASN A 259 19.65 -8.79 -2.06
C ASN A 259 19.74 -10.22 -1.53
N GLU A 260 20.95 -10.77 -1.49
CA GLU A 260 21.21 -12.11 -0.96
C GLU A 260 21.20 -12.10 0.57
N MET A 261 20.42 -13.00 1.15
CA MET A 261 20.56 -13.40 2.55
C MET A 261 21.50 -14.60 2.65
N THR A 262 22.54 -14.50 3.47
CA THR A 262 23.50 -15.59 3.70
C THR A 262 23.36 -16.16 5.10
N ILE A 263 23.26 -17.49 5.19
CA ILE A 263 23.32 -18.24 6.44
C ILE A 263 24.59 -19.08 6.45
N LEU A 264 25.43 -18.88 7.47
CA LEU A 264 26.63 -19.66 7.75
C LEU A 264 26.38 -20.54 8.97
N ILE A 265 26.68 -21.83 8.84
CA ILE A 265 26.52 -22.86 9.88
C ILE A 265 27.81 -23.68 10.02
N ASN A 266 28.03 -24.32 11.17
CA ASN A 266 29.31 -24.99 11.42
C ASN A 266 29.43 -26.35 10.73
N THR A 267 28.37 -27.15 10.71
CA THR A 267 28.43 -28.54 10.22
C THR A 267 27.23 -28.91 9.34
N ASN A 268 27.32 -30.07 8.67
CA ASN A 268 26.15 -30.64 7.97
C ASN A 268 25.01 -30.98 8.93
N ALA A 269 25.31 -31.44 10.16
CA ALA A 269 24.27 -31.76 11.14
C ALA A 269 23.48 -30.50 11.55
N ASP A 270 24.16 -29.36 11.68
CA ASP A 270 23.49 -28.08 11.93
C ASP A 270 22.60 -27.68 10.75
N LYS A 271 22.98 -28.03 9.52
CA LYS A 271 22.17 -27.80 8.32
C LYS A 271 20.86 -28.56 8.35
N ASP A 272 20.91 -29.81 8.81
CA ASP A 272 19.73 -30.67 8.92
C ASP A 272 18.76 -30.17 10.01
N ASN A 273 19.26 -29.37 10.96
CA ASN A 273 18.49 -28.72 12.02
C ASN A 273 17.91 -27.34 11.60
N LEU A 274 18.09 -26.95 10.33
CA LEU A 274 17.70 -25.65 9.78
C LEU A 274 16.73 -25.82 8.60
N SER A 275 15.58 -25.13 8.67
CA SER A 275 14.66 -24.93 7.56
C SER A 275 14.88 -23.54 6.96
N ALA A 276 15.27 -23.47 5.68
CA ALA A 276 15.49 -22.21 4.97
C ALA A 276 14.41 -21.98 3.90
N ILE A 277 13.56 -20.97 4.10
CA ILE A 277 12.37 -20.70 3.27
C ILE A 277 12.53 -19.38 2.52
N LYS A 278 12.10 -19.35 1.26
CA LYS A 278 12.08 -18.15 0.42
C LYS A 278 10.64 -17.82 0.04
N ASN A 279 10.18 -16.62 0.40
CA ASN A 279 8.85 -16.13 0.05
C ASN A 279 8.97 -14.94 -0.90
N TYR A 280 8.19 -14.91 -1.96
CA TYR A 280 8.07 -13.74 -2.82
C TYR A 280 7.12 -12.71 -2.19
N GLY A 281 7.35 -11.44 -2.49
CA GLY A 281 6.38 -10.39 -2.20
C GLY A 281 5.16 -10.53 -3.11
N LYS A 282 3.95 -10.47 -2.57
CA LYS A 282 2.72 -10.57 -3.39
C LYS A 282 2.42 -9.22 -4.02
N LYS A 283 1.79 -9.21 -5.20
CA LYS A 283 1.18 -7.99 -5.73
C LYS A 283 0.03 -7.49 -4.85
N GLY A 284 -0.23 -6.19 -4.90
CA GLY A 284 -1.42 -5.61 -4.30
C GLY A 284 -2.69 -5.89 -5.09
N LYS A 285 -3.83 -5.53 -4.50
CA LYS A 285 -5.12 -5.53 -5.19
C LYS A 285 -5.27 -4.28 -6.06
N VAL A 286 -5.92 -4.44 -7.19
CA VAL A 286 -6.23 -3.35 -8.10
C VAL A 286 -7.25 -2.39 -7.48
N GLY A 287 -7.10 -1.09 -7.73
CA GLY A 287 -8.13 -0.10 -7.41
C GLY A 287 -9.34 -0.27 -8.33
N LEU A 288 -10.54 -0.28 -7.76
CA LEU A 288 -11.76 -0.39 -8.56
C LEU A 288 -12.12 0.95 -9.21
N GLY A 289 -12.70 0.90 -10.40
CA GLY A 289 -13.34 2.07 -11.01
C GLY A 289 -14.45 2.63 -10.13
N GLY A 290 -14.57 3.95 -10.10
CA GLY A 290 -15.60 4.67 -9.36
C GLY A 290 -16.99 4.47 -9.95
N ASP A 291 -18.00 4.59 -9.09
CA ASP A 291 -19.40 4.38 -9.47
C ASP A 291 -19.87 5.44 -10.48
N PRO A 292 -20.83 5.13 -11.36
CA PRO A 292 -21.44 6.12 -12.22
C PRO A 292 -22.14 7.22 -11.42
N GLY A 293 -22.24 8.40 -12.01
CA GLY A 293 -23.06 9.49 -11.51
C GLY A 293 -24.55 9.21 -11.68
N ASP A 294 -25.36 9.74 -10.77
CA ASP A 294 -26.81 9.61 -10.83
C ASP A 294 -27.39 10.49 -11.96
N PRO A 295 -28.48 10.08 -12.60
CA PRO A 295 -29.17 10.93 -13.57
C PRO A 295 -29.74 12.19 -12.91
N GLY A 296 -29.92 13.23 -13.71
CA GLY A 296 -30.69 14.40 -13.35
C GLY A 296 -32.19 14.13 -13.42
N ASP A 297 -32.93 14.68 -12.46
CA ASP A 297 -34.39 14.49 -12.41
C ASP A 297 -35.06 15.27 -13.55
N LEU A 298 -36.20 14.78 -14.03
CA LEU A 298 -37.00 15.44 -15.05
C LEU A 298 -37.60 16.78 -14.60
N GLY A 299 -37.89 17.64 -15.58
CA GLY A 299 -38.67 18.86 -15.41
C GLY A 299 -40.16 18.62 -15.64
N HIS A 300 -41.03 19.22 -14.83
CA HIS A 300 -42.48 19.07 -15.03
C HIS A 300 -43.02 20.02 -16.10
N GLY A 301 -44.04 19.57 -16.84
CA GLY A 301 -44.73 20.40 -17.81
C GLY A 301 -45.55 21.53 -17.17
N GLY A 302 -45.71 22.62 -17.91
CA GLY A 302 -46.48 23.78 -17.50
C GLY A 302 -47.99 23.52 -17.53
N THR A 303 -48.76 24.30 -16.79
CA THR A 303 -50.24 24.20 -16.81
C THR A 303 -50.81 24.87 -18.06
N GLY A 304 -51.86 24.28 -18.65
CA GLY A 304 -52.63 24.91 -19.73
C GLY A 304 -53.50 26.07 -19.25
N SER A 305 -54.06 26.83 -20.20
CA SER A 305 -54.97 27.95 -19.91
C SER A 305 -56.31 27.45 -19.37
N ALA A 306 -56.96 28.27 -18.53
CA ALA A 306 -58.23 27.95 -17.89
C ALA A 306 -59.39 27.65 -18.86
N CYS A 307 -59.30 28.11 -20.12
CA CYS A 307 -60.36 27.97 -21.11
C CYS A 307 -60.11 26.81 -22.10
N GLY A 308 -59.59 25.67 -21.59
CA GLY A 308 -59.46 24.42 -22.36
C GLY A 308 -58.04 24.07 -22.81
N GLY A 309 -57.00 24.71 -22.27
CA GLY A 309 -55.62 24.31 -22.53
C GLY A 309 -55.19 23.10 -21.70
N ASN A 310 -54.42 22.19 -22.28
CA ASN A 310 -53.88 21.01 -21.59
C ASN A 310 -52.56 21.33 -20.87
N LYS A 311 -52.27 20.57 -19.80
CA LYS A 311 -50.94 20.56 -19.18
C LYS A 311 -49.92 20.08 -20.23
N GLY A 312 -48.77 20.74 -20.31
CA GLY A 312 -47.63 20.26 -21.08
C GLY A 312 -47.14 18.93 -20.52
N PRO A 313 -46.53 18.06 -21.35
CA PRO A 313 -45.94 16.83 -20.85
C PRO A 313 -44.76 17.13 -19.93
N ASP A 314 -44.53 16.25 -18.97
CA ASP A 314 -43.30 16.24 -18.19
C ASP A 314 -42.12 15.81 -19.10
N GLY A 315 -40.90 16.21 -18.76
CA GLY A 315 -39.68 15.70 -19.37
C GLY A 315 -39.42 14.25 -18.96
N VAL A 316 -38.27 13.71 -19.36
CA VAL A 316 -37.79 12.40 -18.90
C VAL A 316 -36.57 12.56 -17.99
N ASP A 317 -36.34 11.61 -17.08
CA ASP A 317 -35.11 11.58 -16.29
C ASP A 317 -33.92 11.31 -17.22
N GLY A 318 -32.73 11.79 -16.84
CA GLY A 318 -31.49 11.45 -17.54
C GLY A 318 -31.16 9.95 -17.42
N GLY A 319 -30.17 9.49 -18.19
CA GLY A 319 -29.54 8.18 -18.00
C GLY A 319 -28.50 8.22 -16.88
N SER A 320 -28.24 7.08 -16.23
CA SER A 320 -27.06 6.94 -15.35
C SER A 320 -25.78 7.08 -16.17
N GLY A 321 -24.71 7.55 -15.52
CA GLY A 321 -23.38 7.52 -16.13
C GLY A 321 -22.83 6.09 -16.27
N THR A 322 -21.56 5.97 -16.64
CA THR A 322 -20.83 4.69 -16.67
C THR A 322 -19.83 4.60 -15.52
N GLN A 323 -19.53 3.38 -15.07
CA GLN A 323 -18.45 3.14 -14.12
C GLN A 323 -17.09 3.53 -14.74
N GLY A 324 -16.14 3.96 -13.91
CA GLY A 324 -14.74 4.10 -14.31
C GLY A 324 -14.07 2.75 -14.57
N THR A 325 -12.87 2.73 -15.13
CA THR A 325 -12.11 1.48 -15.31
C THR A 325 -11.37 1.11 -14.04
N ASP A 326 -11.22 -0.18 -13.78
CA ASP A 326 -10.28 -0.65 -12.75
C ASP A 326 -8.84 -0.27 -13.12
N GLY A 327 -7.97 -0.15 -12.12
CA GLY A 327 -6.56 0.14 -12.31
C GLY A 327 -5.77 -1.00 -12.96
N ALA A 328 -4.45 -0.81 -13.11
CA ALA A 328 -3.57 -1.89 -13.55
C ALA A 328 -3.24 -2.85 -12.39
N ILE A 329 -3.17 -4.15 -12.69
CA ILE A 329 -2.67 -5.15 -11.74
C ILE A 329 -1.14 -5.11 -11.69
N GLY A 330 -0.56 -5.18 -10.48
CA GLY A 330 0.89 -5.34 -10.29
C GLY A 330 1.38 -6.76 -10.64
N SER A 331 2.68 -6.97 -10.61
CA SER A 331 3.27 -8.31 -10.71
C SER A 331 3.62 -8.86 -9.34
N ASP A 332 3.51 -10.18 -9.15
CA ASP A 332 4.15 -10.82 -8.01
C ASP A 332 5.67 -10.63 -8.10
N GLY A 333 6.31 -10.58 -6.94
CA GLY A 333 7.74 -10.42 -6.81
C GLY A 333 8.53 -11.70 -7.14
N THR A 334 9.85 -11.62 -6.95
CA THR A 334 10.72 -12.80 -6.96
C THR A 334 11.13 -13.15 -5.54
N PRO A 335 11.24 -14.44 -5.17
CA PRO A 335 11.79 -14.82 -3.88
C PRO A 335 13.23 -14.28 -3.75
N PRO A 336 13.63 -13.77 -2.57
CA PRO A 336 14.99 -13.28 -2.36
C PRO A 336 16.01 -14.41 -2.55
N PRO A 337 17.21 -14.12 -3.08
CA PRO A 337 18.32 -15.04 -3.01
C PRO A 337 18.61 -15.38 -1.54
N LEU A 338 18.68 -16.66 -1.24
CA LEU A 338 18.96 -17.18 0.09
C LEU A 338 19.93 -18.35 -0.06
N SER A 339 21.05 -18.26 0.66
CA SER A 339 22.19 -19.16 0.54
C SER A 339 22.57 -19.71 1.91
N VAL A 340 22.62 -21.04 2.03
CA VAL A 340 23.04 -21.73 3.24
C VAL A 340 24.38 -22.39 2.97
N LYS A 341 25.42 -21.92 3.67
CA LYS A 341 26.80 -22.38 3.49
C LYS A 341 27.33 -22.95 4.80
N ILE A 342 28.16 -23.98 4.69
CA ILE A 342 28.91 -24.51 5.83
C ILE A 342 30.20 -23.71 5.94
N LYS A 343 30.48 -23.18 7.14
CA LYS A 343 31.71 -22.47 7.43
C LYS A 343 32.86 -23.47 7.30
N ASN A 344 33.79 -23.21 6.39
CA ASN A 344 35.01 -24.00 6.34
C ASN A 344 35.74 -23.80 7.68
N PRO A 345 36.14 -24.86 8.39
CA PRO A 345 36.97 -24.71 9.57
C PRO A 345 38.27 -24.05 9.12
N SER A 346 38.51 -22.84 9.64
CA SER A 346 39.77 -22.09 9.49
C SER A 346 40.88 -22.73 10.30
#